data_AF-A0A238KI60-F1
#
_entry.id   AF-A0A238KI60-F1
#
_cell.length_a   1.000
_cell.length_b   1.000
_cell.length_c   1.000
_cell.angle_alpha   90.00
_cell.angle_beta   90.00
_cell.angle_gamma   90.00
#
_symmetry.space_group_name_H-M   'P 1'
#
loop_
_entity.id
_entity.type
_entity.pdbx_description
1 polymer ?
#
loop_
_entity_poly.entity_id
_entity_poly.type
_entity_poly.pdbx_seq_one_letter_code
_entity_poly.pdbx_strand_id
1 'polypeptide(L)' 'MIELNNIRYTGRSFEAAVVLPTRNGPLNFNCRVDGPATLDPSQVKRALLGHAVRQRTR' A
#
# COMPACT_ATOMS: atom_id res chain seq x y z
N MET A 1 9.67 7.86 -8.26
CA MET A 1 9.76 7.25 -6.91
C MET A 1 8.37 6.75 -6.54
N ILE A 2 8.23 5.54 -5.99
CA ILE A 2 6.94 5.08 -5.45
C ILE A 2 6.83 5.64 -4.04
N GLU A 3 5.72 6.32 -3.75
CA GLU A 3 5.48 6.92 -2.43
C GLU A 3 4.41 6.14 -1.68
N LEU A 4 4.71 5.82 -0.43
CA LEU A 4 3.83 5.11 0.49
C LEU A 4 3.43 6.10 1.59
N ASN A 5 2.24 6.65 1.48
CA ASN A 5 1.77 7.72 2.36
C ASN A 5 0.74 7.20 3.35
N ASN A 6 0.84 7.71 4.59
CA ASN A 6 -0.16 7.55 5.64
C ASN A 6 -0.52 6.08 5.95
N ILE A 7 0.48 5.24 6.26
CA ILE A 7 0.20 3.89 6.78
C ILE A 7 -0.52 4.04 8.13
N ARG A 8 -1.78 3.63 8.17
CA ARG A 8 -2.64 3.66 9.36
C ARG A 8 -3.02 2.24 9.75
N TYR A 9 -2.88 1.91 11.02
CA TYR A 9 -3.44 0.67 11.57
C TYR A 9 -4.87 0.90 12.06
N THR A 10 -5.80 0.05 11.64
CA THR A 10 -7.25 0.14 11.96
C THR A 10 -7.69 -0.81 13.07
N GLY A 11 -6.75 -1.50 13.73
CA GLY A 11 -7.05 -2.51 14.75
C GLY A 11 -7.17 -3.94 14.21
N ARG A 12 -7.34 -4.09 12.90
CA ARG A 12 -7.39 -5.40 12.21
C ARG A 12 -6.59 -5.42 10.90
N SER A 13 -6.27 -4.25 10.39
CA SER A 13 -5.66 -4.09 9.07
C SER A 13 -4.75 -2.88 9.06
N PHE A 14 -3.81 -2.87 8.11
CA PHE A 14 -3.02 -1.71 7.75
C PHE A 14 -3.55 -1.14 6.45
N GLU A 15 -3.87 0.14 6.44
CA GLU A 15 -4.35 0.88 5.28
C GLU A 15 -3.31 1.94 4.90
N ALA A 16 -3.06 2.12 3.61
CA ALA A 16 -2.17 3.17 3.13
C ALA A 16 -2.52 3.59 1.70
N ALA A 17 -2.22 4.85 1.40
CA ALA A 17 -2.27 5.36 0.04
C ALA A 17 -0.92 5.10 -0.63
N VAL A 18 -0.93 4.38 -1.76
CA VAL A 18 0.25 4.12 -2.57
C VAL A 18 0.14 4.93 -3.85
N VAL A 19 1.12 5.81 -4.08
CA VAL A 19 1.20 6.61 -5.30
C VAL A 19 2.24 5.98 -6.22
N LEU A 20 1.78 5.44 -7.35
CA LEU A 20 2.63 4.89 -8.40
C LEU A 20 2.83 5.93 -9.50
N PRO A 21 4.07 6.40 -9.76
CA PRO A 21 4.33 7.27 -10.89
C PRO A 21 4.16 6.48 -12.19
N THR A 22 3.33 6.98 -13.11
CA THR A 22 3.19 6.41 -14.46
C THR A 22 3.41 7.48 -15.53
N ARG A 23 3.62 7.05 -16.77
CA ARG A 23 3.81 7.96 -17.92
C ARG A 23 2.58 8.85 -18.19
N ASN A 24 1.39 8.40 -17.79
CA ASN A 24 0.13 9.13 -17.99
C ASN A 24 -0.31 9.91 -16.73
N GLY A 25 0.56 10.02 -15.72
CA GLY A 25 0.27 10.67 -14.44
C GLY A 25 0.42 9.74 -13.23
N PRO A 26 0.44 10.28 -12.01
CA PRO A 26 0.49 9.47 -10.79
C PRO A 26 -0.84 8.73 -10.59
N LEU A 27 -0.76 7.42 -10.38
CA LEU A 27 -1.92 6.62 -9.97
C LEU A 27 -1.93 6.50 -8.46
N ASN A 28 -3.08 6.77 -7.84
CA ASN A 28 -3.27 6.62 -6.40
C ASN A 28 -4.09 5.37 -6.12
N PHE A 29 -3.54 4.48 -5.29
CA PHE A 29 -4.18 3.25 -4.86
C PHE A 29 -4.36 3.24 -3.34
N ASN A 30 -5.60 3.13 -2.89
CA ASN A 30 -5.89 2.81 -1.50
C ASN A 30 -5.66 1.31 -1.31
N CYS A 31 -4.62 0.96 -0.56
CA CYS A 31 -4.22 -0.42 -0.29
C CYS A 31 -4.55 -0.78 1.15
N ARG A 32 -4.97 -2.04 1.34
CA ARG A 32 -5.28 -2.60 2.65
C ARG A 32 -4.61 -3.97 2.77
N VAL A 33 -4.01 -4.22 3.93
CA VAL A 33 -3.38 -5.49 4.29
C VAL A 33 -3.91 -5.89 5.65
N ASP A 34 -4.64 -6.99 5.73
CA ASP A 34 -5.10 -7.53 7.01
C ASP A 34 -3.93 -8.13 7.79
N GLY A 35 -3.90 -7.88 9.11
CA GLY A 35 -2.82 -8.36 9.96
C GLY A 35 -2.88 -7.80 11.38
N PRO A 36 -2.25 -8.48 12.35
CA PRO A 36 -2.14 -7.98 13.73
C PRO A 36 -1.20 -6.76 13.79
N ALA A 37 -1.34 -5.94 14.85
CA ALA A 37 -0.48 -4.76 15.08
C ALA A 37 1.01 -5.11 15.18
N THR A 38 1.32 -6.36 15.52
CA THR A 38 2.68 -6.89 15.65
C THR A 38 3.33 -7.25 14.31
N LEU A 39 2.62 -7.10 13.18
CA LEU A 39 3.18 -7.39 11.86
C LEU A 39 4.37 -6.47 11.59
N ASP A 40 5.45 -7.05 11.04
CA ASP A 40 6.65 -6.28 10.73
C ASP A 40 6.33 -5.15 9.72
N PRO A 41 6.73 -3.89 10.01
CA PRO A 41 6.47 -2.75 9.13
C PRO A 41 7.00 -2.94 7.70
N SER A 42 8.10 -3.68 7.51
CA SER A 42 8.66 -3.96 6.19
C SER A 42 7.77 -4.96 5.42
N GLN A 43 7.19 -5.94 6.12
CA GLN A 43 6.20 -6.83 5.52
C GLN A 43 4.92 -6.07 5.14
N VAL A 44 4.42 -5.20 6.01
CA VAL A 44 3.26 -4.34 5.71
C VAL A 44 3.52 -3.50 4.46
N LYS A 45 4.68 -2.83 4.39
CA LYS A 45 5.07 -2.03 3.21
C LYS A 45 5.14 -2.87 1.93
N ARG A 46 5.79 -4.04 1.96
CA ARG A 46 5.89 -4.93 0.79
C ARG A 46 4.51 -5.41 0.32
N ALA A 47 3.63 -5.75 1.25
CA ALA A 47 2.28 -6.21 0.93
C ALA A 47 1.42 -5.08 0.32
N LEU A 48 1.46 -3.87 0.87
CA LEU A 48 0.76 -2.70 0.33
C LEU A 48 1.26 -2.34 -1.08
N LEU A 49 2.57 -2.33 -1.30
CA LEU A 49 3.17 -2.10 -2.62
C LEU A 49 2.77 -3.19 -3.62
N GLY A 50 2.83 -4.46 -3.20
CA GLY A 50 2.42 -5.59 -4.04
C GLY A 50 0.94 -5.51 -4.45
N HIS A 51 0.08 -5.05 -3.53
CA HIS A 51 -1.33 -4.82 -3.80
C HIS A 51 -1.55 -3.70 -4.84
N ALA A 52 -0.86 -2.57 -4.71
CA ALA A 52 -0.92 -1.47 -5.68
C ALA A 52 -0.44 -1.90 -7.08
N VAL A 53 0.67 -2.64 -7.14
CA VAL A 53 1.22 -3.15 -8.42
C VAL A 53 0.25 -4.13 -9.08
N ARG A 54 -0.39 -5.02 -8.32
CA ARG A 54 -1.41 -5.94 -8.86
C ARG A 54 -2.64 -5.21 -9.39
N GLN A 55 -3.09 -4.16 -8.69
CA GLN A 55 -4.21 -3.33 -9.16
C GLN A 55 -3.91 -2.61 -10.47
N ARG A 56 -2.65 -2.22 -10.70
CA ARG A 56 -2.23 -1.58 -11.96
C ARG A 56 -2.33 -2.50 -13.18
N THR A 57 -2.11 -3.80 -13.00
CA THR A 57 -2.08 -4.79 -14.09
C THR A 57 -3.47 -5.32 -14.45
N ARG A 58 -4.51 -4.86 -13.77
CA ARG A 58 -5.90 -5.28 -13.95
C ARG A 58 -6.67 -4.24 -14.75
#